data_AF-A0A1V5BWP4-F1
#
_entry.id   AF-A0A1V5BWP4-F1
#
_cell.length_a   1.000
_cell.length_b   1.000
_cell.length_c   1.000
_cell.angle_alpha   90.00
_cell.angle_beta   90.00
_cell.angle_gamma   90.00
#
_symmetry.space_group_name_H-M   'P 1'
#
loop_
_entity.id
_entity.type
_entity.pdbx_description
1 polymer ?
#
loop_
_entity_poly.entity_id
_entity_poly.type
_entity_poly.pdbx_seq_one_letter_code
_entity_poly.pdbx_strand_id
1 'polypeptide(L)'
;MERFPVGITLLLLGSVVVYLGLAQRALDRMRLSDRGALLVIAAIIIGSFINIPVPFTPFNTSINVGGALVPIGLAIYLLSKAGTAKEWSRALIGAVVTAISVYIIGSLVNSGSTIEPAGRYAVLDAIYLYPLVGGIVAYIFGRSRRAAFVSATLGVLFVDIIHYVWLLGNGAPGNYNVAIGGGGAFDTIILAGIVAILLAELIGESFERLSGGPGVAGRSRKLVQGLQKPQFEVSGEDNGEKHGEAKRGAPSDNRRKVDADKHEGQE
;
A
#
# COMPACT_ATOMS: atom_id res chain seq x y z
N MET A 1 29.37 -11.31 -18.90
CA MET A 1 27.99 -10.82 -18.68
C MET A 1 28.12 -9.37 -18.23
N GLU A 2 27.67 -8.42 -19.03
CA GLU A 2 27.66 -7.01 -18.63
C GLU A 2 26.77 -6.87 -17.40
N ARG A 3 27.35 -6.48 -16.26
CA ARG A 3 26.57 -6.14 -15.08
C ARG A 3 25.98 -4.77 -15.35
N PHE A 4 24.71 -4.71 -15.77
CA PHE A 4 23.97 -3.45 -15.80
C PHE A 4 24.13 -2.77 -14.43
N PRO A 5 24.51 -1.48 -14.39
CA PRO A 5 24.64 -0.78 -13.12
C PRO A 5 23.30 -0.77 -12.41
N VAL A 6 23.19 -1.51 -11.30
CA VAL A 6 21.94 -1.72 -10.56
C VAL A 6 21.28 -0.38 -10.19
N GLY A 7 22.10 0.64 -9.87
CA GLY A 7 21.62 2.00 -9.63
C GLY A 7 20.88 2.62 -10.81
N ILE A 8 21.38 2.47 -12.04
CA ILE A 8 20.71 2.98 -13.25
C ILE A 8 19.41 2.22 -13.49
N THR A 9 19.42 0.90 -13.31
CA THR A 9 18.21 0.08 -13.43
C THR A 9 17.14 0.50 -12.42
N LEU A 10 17.53 0.74 -11.16
CA LEU A 10 16.62 1.20 -10.12
C LEU A 10 16.10 2.62 -10.39
N LEU A 11 16.94 3.52 -10.88
CA LEU A 11 16.52 4.87 -11.29
C LEU A 11 15.53 4.82 -12.46
N LEU A 12 15.76 3.95 -13.44
CA LEU A 12 14.83 3.73 -14.55
C LEU A 12 13.50 3.18 -14.05
N LEU A 13 13.52 2.12 -13.23
CA LEU A 13 12.30 1.55 -12.64
C LEU A 13 11.56 2.59 -11.79
N GLY A 14 12.26 3.34 -10.96
CA GLY A 14 11.69 4.43 -10.16
C GLY A 14 11.08 5.52 -11.03
N SER A 15 11.76 5.91 -12.11
CA SER A 15 11.25 6.87 -13.08
C SER A 15 9.97 6.38 -13.75
N VAL A 16 9.88 5.09 -14.10
CA VAL A 16 8.65 4.50 -14.65
C VAL A 16 7.53 4.54 -13.61
N VAL A 17 7.80 4.18 -12.35
CA VAL A 17 6.80 4.23 -11.26
C VAL A 17 6.26 5.65 -11.06
N VAL A 18 7.12 6.66 -11.10
CA VAL A 18 6.73 8.08 -11.00
C VAL A 18 5.95 8.53 -12.23
N TYR A 19 6.44 8.21 -13.44
CA TYR A 19 5.79 8.58 -14.71
C TYR A 19 4.38 7.98 -14.85
N LEU A 20 4.19 6.74 -14.38
CA LEU A 20 2.89 6.08 -14.34
C LEU A 20 1.98 6.62 -13.21
N GLY A 21 2.44 7.56 -12.40
CA GLY A 21 1.71 8.09 -11.25
C GLY A 21 1.42 7.05 -10.17
N LEU A 22 2.16 5.93 -10.15
CA LEU A 22 1.97 4.87 -9.13
C LEU A 22 2.38 5.38 -7.75
N ALA A 23 3.47 6.15 -7.66
CA ALA A 23 3.93 6.74 -6.41
C ALA A 23 2.90 7.71 -5.80
N GLN A 24 2.31 8.57 -6.63
CA GLN A 24 1.27 9.52 -6.18
C GLN A 24 0.02 8.77 -5.72
N ARG A 25 -0.50 7.85 -6.56
CA ARG A 25 -1.68 7.04 -6.21
C ARG A 25 -1.47 6.23 -4.94
N ALA A 26 -0.29 5.63 -4.77
CA ALA A 26 0.10 4.89 -3.58
C ALA A 26 -0.02 5.73 -2.31
N LEU A 27 0.46 6.99 -2.35
CA LEU A 27 0.42 7.92 -1.21
C LEU A 27 -1.00 8.46 -0.93
N ASP A 28 -1.75 8.84 -1.98
CA ASP A 28 -3.11 9.41 -1.84
C ASP A 28 -4.08 8.47 -1.11
N ARG A 29 -3.85 7.16 -1.23
CA ARG A 29 -4.74 6.14 -0.66
C ARG A 29 -4.33 5.71 0.75
N MET A 30 -3.42 6.44 1.39
CA MET A 30 -2.98 6.19 2.77
C MET A 30 -3.75 6.96 3.85
N ARG A 31 -4.92 7.56 3.55
CA ARG A 31 -5.61 8.47 4.50
C ARG A 31 -4.74 9.67 4.94
N LEU A 32 -3.82 10.09 4.07
CA LEU A 32 -3.09 11.34 4.20
C LEU A 32 -3.73 12.36 3.24
N SER A 33 -3.71 13.62 3.62
CA SER A 33 -3.91 14.70 2.65
C SER A 33 -2.60 14.94 1.89
N ASP A 34 -2.67 15.59 0.73
CA ASP A 34 -1.50 15.92 -0.09
C ASP A 34 -0.43 16.67 0.73
N ARG A 35 -0.87 17.62 1.56
CA ARG A 35 -0.01 18.35 2.50
C ARG A 35 0.58 17.43 3.56
N GLY A 36 -0.20 16.48 4.08
CA GLY A 36 0.27 15.49 5.05
C GLY A 36 1.35 14.59 4.47
N ALA A 37 1.18 14.10 3.24
CA ALA A 37 2.19 13.28 2.56
C ALA A 37 3.50 14.07 2.33
N LEU A 38 3.40 15.32 1.87
CA LEU A 38 4.56 16.20 1.73
C LEU A 38 5.28 16.45 3.05
N LEU A 39 4.54 16.68 4.14
CA LEU A 39 5.12 16.85 5.48
C LEU A 39 5.84 15.58 5.95
N VAL A 40 5.29 14.39 5.70
CA VAL A 40 5.97 13.13 6.04
C VAL A 40 7.27 12.99 5.25
N ILE A 41 7.25 13.24 3.94
CA ILE A 41 8.46 13.17 3.11
C ILE A 41 9.52 14.17 3.60
N ALA A 42 9.13 15.41 3.84
CA ALA A 42 10.02 16.43 4.38
C ALA A 42 10.57 16.03 5.76
N ALA A 43 9.75 15.46 6.64
CA ALA A 43 10.16 14.97 7.96
C ALA A 43 11.14 13.80 7.86
N ILE A 44 10.95 12.88 6.91
CA ILE A 44 11.91 11.79 6.64
C ILE A 44 13.26 12.39 6.21
N ILE A 45 13.25 13.30 5.22
CA ILE A 45 14.48 13.89 4.67
C ILE A 45 15.23 14.71 5.73
N ILE A 46 14.55 15.66 6.39
CA ILE A 46 15.17 16.51 7.41
C ILE A 46 15.57 15.69 8.63
N GLY A 47 14.67 14.80 9.08
CA GLY A 47 14.92 13.91 10.22
C GLY A 47 16.05 12.90 9.98
N SER A 48 16.41 12.61 8.73
CA SER A 48 17.53 11.72 8.41
C SER A 48 18.86 12.24 8.95
N PHE A 49 19.00 13.56 9.10
CA PHE A 49 20.19 14.20 9.65
C PHE A 49 20.19 14.27 11.18
N ILE A 50 19.13 13.79 11.84
CA ILE A 50 18.94 13.89 13.29
C ILE A 50 19.01 12.49 13.89
N ASN A 51 20.07 12.22 14.66
CA ASN A 51 20.24 10.99 15.43
C ASN A 51 20.10 11.29 16.92
N ILE A 52 19.15 10.63 17.58
CA ILE A 52 18.91 10.79 19.01
C ILE A 52 19.63 9.66 19.75
N PRO A 53 20.65 9.96 20.58
CA PRO A 53 21.31 8.95 21.39
C PRO A 53 20.35 8.41 22.46
N VAL A 54 20.39 7.11 22.72
CA VAL A 54 19.58 6.47 23.76
C VAL A 54 20.44 6.30 25.01
N PRO A 55 20.27 7.15 26.04
CA PRO A 55 21.09 7.09 27.24
C PRO A 55 20.80 5.80 28.02
N PHE A 56 21.74 5.40 28.87
CA PHE A 56 21.61 4.24 29.77
C PHE A 56 21.42 2.90 29.04
N THR A 57 21.85 2.81 27.78
CA THR A 57 21.93 1.55 27.06
C THR A 57 23.33 0.93 27.19
N PRO A 58 23.48 -0.41 27.18
CA PRO A 58 24.78 -1.07 27.26
C PRO A 58 25.71 -0.82 26.05
N PHE A 59 25.17 -0.31 24.95
CA PHE A 59 25.87 -0.02 23.70
C PHE A 59 25.79 1.46 23.35
N ASN A 60 26.61 1.93 22.41
CA ASN A 60 26.45 3.27 21.83
C ASN A 60 25.25 3.27 20.87
N THR A 61 24.05 3.41 21.45
CA THR A 61 22.78 3.26 20.74
C THR A 61 22.24 4.61 20.31
N SER A 62 21.80 4.70 19.05
CA SER A 62 21.11 5.87 18.51
C SER A 62 19.87 5.46 17.72
N ILE A 63 18.88 6.34 17.69
CA ILE A 63 17.68 6.21 16.87
C ILE A 63 17.62 7.39 15.92
N ASN A 64 17.53 7.12 14.62
CA ASN A 64 17.39 8.16 13.62
C ASN A 64 15.94 8.66 13.54
N VAL A 65 15.76 9.98 13.50
CA VAL A 65 14.41 10.57 13.44
C VAL A 65 13.73 10.23 12.11
N GLY A 66 14.42 10.41 10.99
CA GLY A 66 13.87 10.20 9.65
C GLY A 66 13.69 8.73 9.29
N GLY A 67 14.66 7.89 9.64
CA GLY A 67 14.69 6.47 9.31
C GLY A 67 13.86 5.59 10.23
N ALA A 68 13.67 5.98 11.51
CA ALA A 68 12.89 5.19 12.47
C ALA A 68 11.68 5.95 13.02
N LEU A 69 11.85 7.11 13.65
CA LEU A 69 10.75 7.74 14.40
C LEU A 69 9.61 8.24 13.52
N VAL A 70 9.92 8.88 12.39
CA VAL A 70 8.91 9.35 11.43
C VAL A 70 8.09 8.19 10.85
N PRO A 71 8.69 7.11 10.31
CA PRO A 71 7.91 5.98 9.82
C PRO A 71 7.14 5.25 10.93
N ILE A 72 7.68 5.16 12.17
CA ILE A 72 6.92 4.65 13.33
C ILE A 72 5.69 5.53 13.59
N GLY A 73 5.87 6.86 13.64
CA GLY A 73 4.77 7.81 13.84
C GLY A 73 3.71 7.69 12.75
N LEU A 74 4.13 7.54 11.49
CA LEU A 74 3.21 7.29 10.38
C LEU A 74 2.49 5.95 10.54
N ALA A 75 3.18 4.87 10.92
CA ALA A 75 2.57 3.57 11.14
C ALA A 75 1.49 3.63 12.25
N ILE A 76 1.78 4.32 13.36
CA ILE A 76 0.82 4.58 14.45
C ILE A 76 -0.37 5.40 13.93
N TYR A 77 -0.13 6.47 13.18
CA TYR A 77 -1.19 7.28 12.58
C TYR A 77 -2.12 6.42 11.71
N LEU A 78 -1.55 5.61 10.81
CA LEU A 78 -2.31 4.75 9.90
C LEU A 78 -3.10 3.66 10.63
N LEU A 79 -2.53 3.07 11.68
CA LEU A 79 -3.23 2.15 12.57
C LEU A 79 -4.37 2.85 13.31
N SER A 80 -4.15 4.03 13.90
CA SER A 80 -5.21 4.78 14.60
C SER A 80 -6.38 5.15 13.67
N LYS A 81 -6.08 5.37 12.39
CA LYS A 81 -7.06 5.61 11.33
C LYS A 81 -7.57 4.31 10.69
N ALA A 82 -7.18 3.12 11.12
CA ALA A 82 -7.75 1.89 10.56
C ALA A 82 -9.18 1.70 11.08
N GLY A 83 -10.13 1.41 10.17
CA GLY A 83 -11.55 1.44 10.49
C GLY A 83 -12.10 0.17 11.15
N THR A 84 -11.30 -0.90 11.23
CA THR A 84 -11.76 -2.21 11.75
C THR A 84 -10.67 -2.94 12.52
N ALA A 85 -11.06 -3.72 13.54
CA ALA A 85 -10.17 -4.58 14.31
C ALA A 85 -9.46 -5.65 13.44
N LYS A 86 -10.11 -6.08 12.34
CA LYS A 86 -9.54 -7.02 11.38
C LYS A 86 -8.39 -6.41 10.57
N GLU A 87 -8.42 -5.10 10.29
CA GLU A 87 -7.32 -4.42 9.63
C GLU A 87 -6.13 -4.26 10.59
N TRP A 88 -6.38 -3.99 11.87
CA TRP A 88 -5.37 -3.97 12.94
C TRP A 88 -4.66 -5.31 13.09
N SER A 89 -5.41 -6.39 13.30
CA SER A 89 -4.82 -7.70 13.55
C SER A 89 -3.96 -8.17 12.37
N ARG A 90 -4.40 -7.90 11.14
CA ARG A 90 -3.63 -8.23 9.93
C ARG A 90 -2.34 -7.43 9.82
N ALA A 91 -2.35 -6.15 10.16
CA ALA A 91 -1.14 -5.34 10.16
C ALA A 91 -0.14 -5.81 11.22
N LEU A 92 -0.60 -6.17 12.42
CA LEU A 92 0.26 -6.66 13.50
C LEU A 92 0.81 -8.07 13.22
N ILE A 93 -0.04 -8.99 12.77
CA ILE A 93 0.42 -10.33 12.34
C ILE A 93 1.40 -10.19 11.16
N GLY A 94 1.08 -9.32 10.19
CA GLY A 94 1.96 -9.02 9.08
C GLY A 94 3.32 -8.49 9.54
N ALA A 95 3.36 -7.60 10.53
CA ALA A 95 4.61 -7.11 11.11
C ALA A 95 5.44 -8.24 11.73
N VAL A 96 4.83 -9.10 12.54
CA VAL A 96 5.54 -10.23 13.18
C VAL A 96 6.09 -11.20 12.13
N VAL A 97 5.28 -11.59 11.13
CA VAL A 97 5.73 -12.50 10.07
C VAL A 97 6.82 -11.86 9.20
N THR A 98 6.71 -10.56 8.95
CA THR A 98 7.75 -9.79 8.24
C THR A 98 9.06 -9.81 9.03
N ALA A 99 9.01 -9.54 10.33
CA ALA A 99 10.18 -9.59 11.21
C ALA A 99 10.87 -10.96 11.18
N ILE A 100 10.09 -12.04 11.34
CA ILE A 100 10.60 -13.41 11.30
C ILE A 100 11.23 -13.71 9.94
N SER A 101 10.57 -13.35 8.84
CA SER A 101 11.04 -13.64 7.48
C SER A 101 12.33 -12.90 7.16
N VAL A 102 12.41 -11.60 7.47
CA VAL A 102 13.60 -10.78 7.25
C VAL A 102 14.74 -11.23 8.16
N TYR A 103 14.47 -11.57 9.43
CA TYR A 103 15.47 -12.12 10.33
C TYR A 103 16.04 -13.45 9.82
N ILE A 104 15.19 -14.39 9.39
CA ILE A 104 15.63 -15.68 8.84
C ILE A 104 16.48 -15.44 7.59
N ILE A 105 16.04 -14.61 6.66
CA ILE A 105 16.79 -14.33 5.43
C ILE A 105 18.11 -13.63 5.74
N GLY A 106 18.11 -12.63 6.62
CA GLY A 106 19.34 -11.96 7.06
C GLY A 106 20.32 -12.93 7.73
N SER A 107 19.82 -13.80 8.60
CA SER A 107 20.63 -14.84 9.26
C SER A 107 21.20 -15.86 8.27
N LEU A 108 20.41 -16.31 7.28
CA LEU A 108 20.86 -17.24 6.24
C LEU A 108 21.90 -16.62 5.29
N VAL A 109 21.72 -15.34 4.94
CA VAL A 109 22.65 -14.63 4.04
C VAL A 109 23.96 -14.30 4.74
N ASN A 110 23.90 -14.03 6.04
CA ASN A 110 25.05 -13.66 6.87
C ASN A 110 25.67 -14.85 7.63
N SER A 111 25.18 -16.08 7.43
CA SER A 111 25.75 -17.30 8.03
C SER A 111 26.74 -17.99 7.09
N GLY A 112 27.98 -18.09 7.56
CA GLY A 112 29.11 -18.69 6.83
C GLY A 112 30.46 -18.22 7.37
N SER A 113 31.54 -18.89 6.94
CA SER A 113 32.92 -18.59 7.33
C SER A 113 33.52 -17.36 6.63
N THR A 114 32.84 -16.80 5.62
CA THR A 114 33.21 -15.56 4.94
C THR A 114 32.08 -14.54 5.08
N ILE A 115 32.31 -13.50 5.89
CA ILE A 115 31.49 -12.28 5.87
C ILE A 115 31.85 -11.55 4.58
N GLU A 116 31.19 -11.91 3.48
CA GLU A 116 31.34 -11.20 2.21
C GLU A 116 30.43 -9.97 2.23
N PRO A 117 30.92 -8.78 1.86
CA PRO A 117 30.12 -7.54 1.86
C PRO A 117 28.81 -7.60 1.05
N ALA A 118 28.65 -8.58 0.17
CA ALA A 118 27.46 -8.81 -0.66
C ALA A 118 26.60 -10.02 -0.22
N GLY A 119 26.94 -10.68 0.90
CA GLY A 119 26.33 -11.93 1.33
C GLY A 119 26.75 -13.13 0.47
N ARG A 120 26.68 -14.33 1.05
CA ARG A 120 27.17 -15.59 0.46
C ARG A 120 26.65 -15.91 -0.95
N TYR A 121 25.55 -15.30 -1.37
CA TYR A 121 24.89 -15.55 -2.66
C TYR A 121 25.04 -14.42 -3.69
N ALA A 122 25.57 -13.24 -3.32
CA ALA A 122 25.97 -12.12 -4.20
C ALA A 122 25.06 -11.74 -5.41
N VAL A 123 23.79 -12.19 -5.47
CA VAL A 123 22.85 -11.86 -6.55
C VAL A 123 22.25 -10.47 -6.35
N LEU A 124 22.02 -10.08 -5.09
CA LEU A 124 21.39 -8.83 -4.69
C LEU A 124 22.01 -8.33 -3.38
N ASP A 125 22.38 -7.05 -3.34
CA ASP A 125 22.95 -6.42 -2.13
C ASP A 125 21.93 -6.38 -0.98
N ALA A 126 22.40 -6.50 0.26
CA ALA A 126 21.60 -6.49 1.48
C ALA A 126 20.71 -5.24 1.59
N ILE A 127 21.23 -4.09 1.12
CA ILE A 127 20.49 -2.81 1.07
C ILE A 127 19.22 -2.89 0.20
N TYR A 128 19.15 -3.83 -0.73
CA TYR A 128 17.97 -4.07 -1.57
C TYR A 128 17.22 -5.33 -1.19
N LEU A 129 17.91 -6.35 -0.67
CA LEU A 129 17.32 -7.66 -0.37
C LEU A 129 16.34 -7.56 0.79
N TYR A 130 16.74 -6.95 1.90
CA TYR A 130 15.90 -6.89 3.10
C TYR A 130 14.66 -6.02 2.89
N PRO A 131 14.73 -4.84 2.23
CA PRO A 131 13.54 -4.08 1.87
C PRO A 131 12.59 -4.84 0.94
N LEU A 132 13.14 -5.57 -0.04
CA LEU A 132 12.34 -6.32 -1.00
C LEU A 132 11.57 -7.45 -0.31
N VAL A 133 12.27 -8.26 0.48
CA VAL A 133 11.67 -9.34 1.27
C VAL A 133 10.64 -8.78 2.25
N GLY A 134 11.02 -7.76 3.01
CA GLY A 134 10.17 -7.12 3.99
C GLY A 134 8.89 -6.58 3.35
N GLY A 135 9.02 -5.88 2.23
CA GLY A 135 7.89 -5.33 1.49
C GLY A 135 6.97 -6.37 0.87
N ILE A 136 7.52 -7.46 0.30
CA ILE A 136 6.73 -8.57 -0.27
C ILE A 136 5.92 -9.28 0.81
N VAL A 137 6.56 -9.67 1.92
CA VAL A 137 5.88 -10.38 3.02
C VAL A 137 4.81 -9.46 3.63
N ALA A 138 5.17 -8.21 3.91
CA ALA A 138 4.24 -7.23 4.44
C ALA A 138 3.02 -7.02 3.53
N TYR A 139 3.21 -6.96 2.21
CA TYR A 139 2.13 -6.89 1.24
C TYR A 139 1.20 -8.12 1.32
N ILE A 140 1.75 -9.33 1.34
CA ILE A 140 0.98 -10.59 1.36
C ILE A 140 0.04 -10.67 2.57
N PHE A 141 0.54 -10.30 3.76
CA PHE A 141 -0.23 -10.40 5.01
C PHE A 141 -1.10 -9.16 5.26
N GLY A 142 -0.59 -7.98 4.93
CA GLY A 142 -1.32 -6.72 5.05
C GLY A 142 -2.50 -6.63 4.08
N ARG A 143 -2.31 -7.01 2.81
CA ARG A 143 -3.18 -6.88 1.62
C ARG A 143 -3.84 -5.51 1.35
N SER A 144 -3.86 -4.57 2.30
CA SER A 144 -4.20 -3.17 2.08
C SER A 144 -2.93 -2.34 2.09
N ARG A 145 -2.90 -1.23 1.32
CA ARG A 145 -1.76 -0.28 1.31
C ARG A 145 -1.29 0.12 2.70
N ARG A 146 -2.25 0.46 3.56
CA ARG A 146 -2.02 0.90 4.94
C ARG A 146 -1.46 -0.23 5.81
N ALA A 147 -2.12 -1.39 5.78
CA ALA A 147 -1.67 -2.54 6.57
C ALA A 147 -0.32 -3.08 6.08
N ALA A 148 -0.05 -3.04 4.77
CA ALA A 148 1.22 -3.42 4.18
C ALA A 148 2.34 -2.47 4.61
N PHE A 149 2.14 -1.15 4.54
CA PHE A 149 3.11 -0.18 5.05
C PHE A 149 3.43 -0.39 6.53
N VAL A 150 2.39 -0.54 7.37
CA VAL A 150 2.55 -0.77 8.81
C VAL A 150 3.29 -2.08 9.07
N SER A 151 2.91 -3.15 8.37
CA SER A 151 3.56 -4.47 8.49
C SER A 151 5.04 -4.41 8.12
N ALA A 152 5.39 -3.73 7.03
CA ALA A 152 6.78 -3.57 6.61
C ALA A 152 7.59 -2.75 7.61
N THR A 153 7.05 -1.59 7.99
CA THR A 153 7.72 -0.64 8.89
C THR A 153 7.99 -1.27 10.25
N LEU A 154 6.94 -1.78 10.90
CA LEU A 154 7.08 -2.39 12.24
C LEU A 154 7.83 -3.72 12.16
N GLY A 155 7.64 -4.50 11.11
CA GLY A 155 8.32 -5.77 10.93
C GLY A 155 9.84 -5.61 10.81
N VAL A 156 10.31 -4.69 9.98
CA VAL A 156 11.75 -4.41 9.86
C VAL A 156 12.30 -3.78 11.14
N LEU A 157 11.57 -2.85 11.76
CA LEU A 157 11.96 -2.30 13.07
C LEU A 157 12.11 -3.39 14.15
N PHE A 158 11.23 -4.39 14.15
CA PHE A 158 11.36 -5.52 15.07
C PHE A 158 12.63 -6.34 14.80
N VAL A 159 13.13 -6.39 13.56
CA VAL A 159 14.43 -7.02 13.28
C VAL A 159 15.56 -6.26 13.98
N ASP A 160 15.55 -4.93 13.96
CA ASP A 160 16.55 -4.13 14.68
C ASP A 160 16.50 -4.41 16.19
N ILE A 161 15.29 -4.52 16.75
CA ILE A 161 15.10 -4.87 18.17
C ILE A 161 15.59 -6.30 18.46
N ILE A 162 15.28 -7.28 17.60
CA ILE A 162 15.76 -8.65 17.73
C ILE A 162 17.30 -8.67 17.68
N HIS A 163 17.90 -7.93 16.76
CA HIS A 163 19.35 -7.82 16.65
C HIS A 163 19.98 -7.21 17.89
N TYR A 164 19.39 -6.14 18.43
CA TYR A 164 19.82 -5.51 19.68
C TYR A 164 19.77 -6.50 20.86
N VAL A 165 18.66 -7.24 21.01
CA VAL A 165 18.51 -8.26 22.06
C VAL A 165 19.51 -9.41 21.86
N TRP A 166 19.76 -9.81 20.62
CA TRP A 166 20.78 -10.82 20.30
C TRP A 166 22.18 -10.35 20.72
N LEU A 167 22.54 -9.08 20.49
CA LEU A 167 23.82 -8.50 20.95
C LEU A 167 23.96 -8.54 22.47
N LEU A 168 22.88 -8.23 23.20
CA LEU A 168 22.86 -8.35 24.67
C LEU A 168 23.08 -9.78 25.13
N GLY A 169 22.38 -10.74 24.52
CA GLY A 169 22.48 -12.16 24.88
C GLY A 169 23.84 -12.79 24.57
N ASN A 170 24.58 -12.24 23.59
CA ASN A 170 25.91 -12.73 23.20
C ASN A 170 27.07 -11.95 23.84
N GLY A 171 26.78 -11.00 24.75
CA GLY A 171 27.82 -10.26 25.47
C GLY A 171 28.69 -9.38 24.56
N ALA A 172 28.09 -8.73 23.55
CA ALA A 172 28.81 -7.83 22.67
C ALA A 172 29.53 -6.72 23.46
N PRO A 173 30.68 -6.21 22.97
CA PRO A 173 31.42 -5.14 23.65
C PRO A 173 30.55 -3.88 23.89
N GLY A 174 30.72 -3.21 25.02
CA GLY A 174 29.93 -2.01 25.36
C GLY A 174 30.15 -0.79 24.44
N ASN A 175 31.23 -0.80 23.65
CA ASN A 175 31.51 0.23 22.63
C ASN A 175 30.91 -0.11 21.25
N TYR A 176 30.11 -1.17 21.13
CA TYR A 176 29.43 -1.49 19.89
C TYR A 176 28.46 -0.37 19.52
N ASN A 177 28.45 0.02 18.24
CA ASN A 177 27.56 1.06 17.74
C ASN A 177 26.29 0.40 17.22
N VAL A 178 25.13 0.79 17.76
CA VAL A 178 23.83 0.34 17.26
C VAL A 178 23.03 1.55 16.79
N ALA A 179 22.67 1.57 15.52
CA ALA A 179 21.90 2.65 14.92
C ALA A 179 20.57 2.09 14.38
N ILE A 180 19.48 2.35 15.10
CA ILE A 180 18.13 1.98 14.67
C ILE A 180 17.64 3.02 13.66
N GLY A 181 17.26 2.56 12.47
CA GLY A 181 16.94 3.45 11.36
C GLY A 181 18.14 4.24 10.83
N GLY A 182 19.38 3.78 11.07
CA GLY A 182 20.61 4.52 10.81
C GLY A 182 20.81 4.99 9.36
N GLY A 183 20.12 4.37 8.39
CA GLY A 183 20.16 4.78 6.98
C GLY A 183 19.34 6.03 6.65
N GLY A 184 18.58 6.58 7.60
CA GLY A 184 17.69 7.71 7.37
C GLY A 184 16.66 7.41 6.27
N ALA A 185 16.54 8.28 5.28
CA ALA A 185 15.62 8.13 4.15
C ALA A 185 15.90 6.89 3.28
N PHE A 186 17.13 6.35 3.34
CA PHE A 186 17.53 5.14 2.63
C PHE A 186 17.58 3.91 3.54
N ASP A 187 17.04 4.02 4.76
CA ASP A 187 16.99 2.92 5.70
C ASP A 187 16.07 1.79 5.22
N THR A 188 16.38 0.57 5.65
CA THR A 188 15.59 -0.63 5.35
C THR A 188 14.12 -0.45 5.75
N ILE A 189 13.83 0.21 6.88
CA ILE A 189 12.48 0.48 7.36
C ILE A 189 11.69 1.29 6.31
N ILE A 190 12.28 2.37 5.80
CA ILE A 190 11.67 3.24 4.79
C ILE A 190 11.48 2.50 3.47
N LEU A 191 12.54 1.87 2.97
CA LEU A 191 12.52 1.20 1.68
C LEU A 191 11.53 0.03 1.68
N ALA A 192 11.46 -0.77 2.76
CA ALA A 192 10.49 -1.84 2.90
C ALA A 192 9.05 -1.31 2.87
N GLY A 193 8.80 -0.20 3.56
CA GLY A 193 7.52 0.50 3.55
C GLY A 193 7.11 0.93 2.14
N ILE A 194 8.02 1.57 1.40
CA ILE A 194 7.78 1.99 0.01
C ILE A 194 7.47 0.80 -0.89
N VAL A 195 8.30 -0.26 -0.84
CA VAL A 195 8.07 -1.49 -1.62
C VAL A 195 6.70 -2.09 -1.29
N ALA A 196 6.35 -2.19 -0.02
CA ALA A 196 5.06 -2.74 0.41
C ALA A 196 3.87 -1.96 -0.15
N ILE A 197 3.93 -0.62 -0.13
CA ILE A 197 2.86 0.22 -0.67
C ILE A 197 2.78 0.06 -2.19
N LEU A 198 3.91 0.09 -2.90
CA LEU A 198 3.94 -0.06 -4.36
C LEU A 198 3.38 -1.40 -4.81
N LEU A 199 3.72 -2.50 -4.11
CA LEU A 199 3.14 -3.81 -4.37
C LEU A 199 1.64 -3.83 -4.09
N ALA A 200 1.21 -3.21 -2.99
CA ALA A 200 -0.21 -3.11 -2.65
C ALA A 200 -1.00 -2.29 -3.67
N GLU A 201 -0.43 -1.24 -4.25
CA GLU A 201 -1.04 -0.48 -5.33
C GLU A 201 -1.09 -1.32 -6.60
N LEU A 202 0.06 -1.79 -7.08
CA LEU A 202 0.18 -2.44 -8.39
C LEU A 202 -0.64 -3.74 -8.44
N ILE A 203 -0.48 -4.59 -7.44
CA ILE A 203 -1.12 -5.91 -7.43
C ILE A 203 -2.55 -5.77 -6.94
N GLY A 204 -2.81 -4.97 -5.89
CA GLY A 204 -4.16 -4.77 -5.36
C GLY A 204 -5.12 -4.18 -6.40
N GLU A 205 -4.69 -3.14 -7.13
CA GLU A 205 -5.49 -2.53 -8.19
C GLU A 205 -5.68 -3.48 -9.38
N SER A 206 -4.63 -4.20 -9.79
CA SER A 206 -4.72 -5.16 -10.90
C SER A 206 -5.71 -6.28 -10.57
N PHE A 207 -5.67 -6.84 -9.36
CA PHE A 207 -6.61 -7.88 -8.94
C PHE A 207 -8.05 -7.37 -8.81
N GLU A 208 -8.25 -6.14 -8.32
CA GLU A 208 -9.59 -5.53 -8.24
C GLU A 208 -10.21 -5.34 -9.62
N ARG A 209 -9.40 -4.96 -10.63
CA ARG A 209 -9.85 -4.82 -12.03
C ARG A 209 -10.13 -6.16 -12.69
N LEU A 210 -9.27 -7.17 -12.46
CA LEU A 210 -9.45 -8.52 -13.01
C LEU A 210 -10.63 -9.26 -12.38
N SER A 211 -10.94 -8.99 -11.11
CA SER A 211 -12.03 -9.65 -10.38
C SER A 211 -13.41 -9.01 -10.63
N GLY A 212 -13.54 -8.17 -11.68
CA GLY A 212 -14.82 -7.58 -12.09
C GLY A 212 -15.09 -6.16 -11.60
N GLY A 213 -14.10 -5.47 -11.03
CA GLY A 213 -14.27 -4.11 -10.50
C GLY A 213 -15.06 -4.07 -9.18
N PRO A 214 -15.34 -2.86 -8.64
CA PRO A 214 -16.05 -2.73 -7.37
C PRO A 214 -17.41 -3.43 -7.44
N GLY A 215 -17.60 -4.46 -6.61
CA GLY A 215 -18.84 -5.23 -6.57
C GLY A 215 -20.04 -4.31 -6.38
N VAL A 216 -21.01 -4.38 -7.31
CA VAL A 216 -22.29 -3.66 -7.25
C VAL A 216 -23.15 -4.15 -6.08
N ALA A 217 -22.77 -5.26 -5.44
CA ALA A 217 -23.46 -5.85 -4.29
C ALA A 217 -23.43 -4.91 -3.07
N GLY A 218 -24.49 -4.10 -2.93
CA GLY A 218 -24.74 -3.25 -1.77
C GLY A 218 -24.92 -1.75 -2.05
N ARG A 219 -24.78 -1.28 -3.30
CA ARG A 219 -25.12 0.13 -3.61
C ARG A 219 -26.63 0.30 -3.77
N SER A 220 -27.15 1.41 -3.24
CA SER A 220 -28.55 1.79 -3.41
C SER A 220 -28.89 1.90 -4.91
N ARG A 221 -30.07 1.41 -5.31
CA ARG A 221 -30.54 1.44 -6.71
C ARG A 221 -30.42 2.83 -7.36
N LYS A 222 -30.52 3.90 -6.57
CA LYS A 222 -30.36 5.30 -7.00
C LYS A 222 -28.95 5.63 -7.51
N LEU A 223 -27.90 5.09 -6.89
CA LEU A 223 -26.51 5.31 -7.33
C LEU A 223 -26.19 4.57 -8.63
N VAL A 224 -26.82 3.42 -8.86
CA VAL A 224 -26.66 2.65 -10.10
C VAL A 224 -27.39 3.34 -11.25
N GLN A 225 -28.59 3.89 -11.00
CA GLN A 225 -29.34 4.67 -11.99
C GLN A 225 -28.63 5.98 -12.38
N GLY A 226 -27.95 6.65 -11.44
CA GLY A 226 -27.19 7.88 -11.73
C GLY A 226 -25.88 7.65 -12.51
N LEU A 227 -25.38 6.42 -12.60
CA LEU A 227 -24.22 6.05 -13.42
C LEU A 227 -24.62 5.56 -14.83
N GLN A 228 -25.91 5.31 -15.08
CA GLN A 228 -26.38 5.09 -16.44
C GLN A 228 -26.28 6.41 -17.18
N LYS A 229 -25.35 6.48 -18.14
CA LYS A 229 -25.23 7.61 -19.06
C LYS A 229 -26.62 7.89 -19.64
N PRO A 230 -27.14 9.12 -19.57
CA PRO A 230 -28.40 9.45 -20.23
C PRO A 230 -28.26 9.05 -21.70
N GLN A 231 -29.19 8.22 -22.18
CA GLN A 231 -29.33 7.99 -23.61
C GLN A 231 -29.71 9.36 -24.18
N PHE A 232 -28.80 9.98 -24.94
CA PHE A 232 -29.16 11.14 -25.73
C PHE A 232 -30.15 10.65 -26.79
N GLU A 233 -31.45 10.85 -26.54
CA GLU A 233 -32.43 10.86 -27.61
C GLU A 233 -32.04 11.98 -28.55
N VAL A 234 -31.46 11.61 -29.69
CA VAL A 234 -31.31 12.52 -30.82
C VAL A 234 -32.71 12.76 -31.37
N SER A 235 -33.40 13.74 -30.80
CA SER A 235 -34.67 14.24 -31.33
C SER A 235 -34.39 15.22 -32.47
N GLY A 236 -34.52 14.70 -33.69
CA GLY A 236 -35.20 15.32 -34.82
C GLY A 236 -34.58 16.55 -35.49
N GLU A 237 -34.15 16.37 -36.74
CA GLU A 237 -34.44 17.35 -37.79
C GLU A 237 -35.18 16.67 -38.94
N ASP A 238 -36.30 17.29 -39.26
CA ASP A 238 -37.30 17.01 -40.27
C ASP A 238 -36.74 17.24 -41.68
N ASN A 239 -37.01 16.34 -42.63
CA ASN A 239 -37.19 16.69 -44.03
C ASN A 239 -37.95 15.55 -44.73
N GLY A 240 -39.19 15.86 -45.10
CA GLY A 240 -40.12 14.91 -45.68
C GLY A 240 -39.81 14.54 -47.12
N GLU A 241 -40.32 13.38 -47.52
CA GLU A 241 -40.73 13.12 -48.89
C GLU A 241 -41.91 12.13 -48.88
N LYS A 242 -42.95 12.51 -49.63
CA LYS A 242 -44.17 11.73 -49.86
C LYS A 242 -43.86 10.50 -50.71
N HIS A 243 -44.39 9.35 -50.35
CA HIS A 243 -45.08 8.44 -51.29
C HIS A 243 -45.96 7.46 -50.52
N GLY A 244 -47.21 7.32 -50.99
CA GLY A 244 -48.21 6.48 -50.36
C GLY A 244 -48.11 5.03 -50.81
N GLU A 245 -48.61 4.13 -49.97
CA GLU A 245 -49.30 2.92 -50.41
C GLU A 245 -50.20 2.40 -49.28
N ALA A 246 -51.44 2.11 -49.66
CA ALA A 246 -52.46 1.55 -48.78
C ALA A 246 -52.26 0.04 -48.62
N LYS A 247 -52.52 -0.50 -47.41
CA LYS A 247 -53.35 -1.72 -47.19
C LYS A 247 -53.50 -2.08 -45.70
N ARG A 248 -54.76 -1.98 -45.25
CA ARG A 248 -55.57 -2.94 -44.46
C ARG A 248 -54.95 -3.67 -43.25
N GLY A 249 -55.61 -3.51 -42.09
CA GLY A 249 -55.79 -4.57 -41.09
C GLY A 249 -55.79 -4.13 -39.62
N ALA A 250 -56.94 -3.69 -39.10
CA ALA A 250 -57.25 -3.76 -37.66
C ALA A 250 -57.93 -5.13 -37.37
N PRO A 251 -58.05 -5.65 -36.12
CA PRO A 251 -58.59 -4.98 -34.93
C PRO A 251 -57.72 -5.12 -33.66
N SER A 252 -57.53 -4.08 -32.85
CA SER A 252 -58.28 -3.73 -31.62
C SER A 252 -58.36 -4.83 -30.55
N ASP A 253 -57.68 -4.62 -29.41
CA ASP A 253 -58.32 -4.86 -28.12
C ASP A 253 -57.97 -3.73 -27.14
N ASN A 254 -59.01 -3.27 -26.48
CA ASN A 254 -59.17 -2.05 -25.72
C ASN A 254 -59.72 -2.47 -24.36
N ARG A 255 -58.96 -2.26 -23.30
CA ARG A 255 -59.48 -2.04 -21.94
C ARG A 255 -58.37 -1.44 -21.09
N ARG A 256 -58.28 -0.10 -21.04
CA ARG A 256 -58.90 0.79 -20.03
C ARG A 256 -58.51 0.41 -18.60
N LYS A 257 -57.63 1.19 -17.96
CA LYS A 257 -57.88 2.48 -17.27
C LYS A 257 -58.30 2.20 -15.81
N VAL A 258 -57.46 2.49 -14.82
CA VAL A 258 -57.10 3.82 -14.26
C VAL A 258 -57.92 4.03 -12.97
N ASP A 259 -57.18 4.30 -11.89
CA ASP A 259 -57.51 5.13 -10.71
C ASP A 259 -58.78 4.76 -9.90
N ALA A 260 -58.92 5.00 -8.60
CA ALA A 260 -58.08 5.50 -7.52
C ALA A 260 -58.96 5.38 -6.26
N ASP A 261 -58.32 5.64 -5.12
CA ASP A 261 -58.91 6.19 -3.89
C ASP A 261 -59.75 5.30 -2.95
N LYS A 262 -59.14 5.12 -1.76
CA LYS A 262 -59.67 5.49 -0.42
C LYS A 262 -60.81 4.71 0.25
N HIS A 263 -60.58 4.55 1.57
CA HIS A 263 -61.54 4.37 2.68
C HIS A 263 -62.30 3.03 2.64
N GLU A 264 -62.51 2.22 3.69
CA GLU A 264 -62.51 2.25 5.16
C GLU A 264 -62.17 0.79 5.59
N GLY A 265 -61.56 0.49 6.74
CA GLY A 265 -62.20 0.41 8.06
C GLY A 265 -62.83 -0.97 8.34
N GLN A 266 -62.37 -1.63 9.41
CA GLN A 266 -63.01 -2.74 10.16
C GLN A 266 -62.99 -4.12 9.44
N GLU A 267 -62.64 -5.26 10.03
CA GLU A 267 -62.48 -5.74 11.42
C GLU A 267 -61.23 -6.65 11.53
#